data_AF-A0A6A5TCR0-F1
#
_entry.id   AF-A0A6A5TCR0-F1
#
_cell.length_a   1.000
_cell.length_b   1.000
_cell.length_c   1.000
_cell.angle_alpha   90.00
_cell.angle_beta   90.00
_cell.angle_gamma   90.00
#
_symmetry.space_group_name_H-M   'P 1'
#
loop_
_entity.id
_entity.type
_entity.pdbx_description
1 polymer ?
#
loop_
_entity_poly.entity_id
_entity_poly.type
_entity_poly.pdbx_seq_one_letter_code
_entity_poly.pdbx_strand_id
1 'polypeptide(L)'
;MVNANPAAQAHQTDSLSALQDLKIQTKPKMSITTGQSPWVGEPGGPTDHAWHELVGNTSIRVTDEELSRNASDVCIDHCIEYLRQAVMCNPDTSLTTLVWTDNVPKPVLDVKPFERVCVDWELFMESVTPRVVPFDEVDSLVNPKL
;
A
#
# COMPACT_ATOMS: atom_id res chain seq x y z
N MET A 1 -42.04 -1.19 10.42
CA MET A 1 -41.05 -0.33 11.10
C MET A 1 -39.67 -0.85 10.72
N VAL A 2 -39.09 -0.30 9.65
CA VAL A 2 -37.72 -0.63 9.25
C VAL A 2 -36.89 0.56 9.73
N ASN A 3 -36.20 0.39 10.85
CA ASN A 3 -35.28 1.40 11.34
C ASN A 3 -34.07 1.42 10.40
N ALA A 4 -33.97 2.46 9.59
CA ALA A 4 -32.72 2.87 8.97
C ALA A 4 -31.75 3.19 10.11
N ASN A 5 -30.62 2.47 10.17
CA ASN A 5 -29.55 2.77 11.10
C ASN A 5 -28.71 3.92 10.52
N PRO A 6 -28.73 5.13 11.09
CA PRO A 6 -28.03 6.28 10.56
C PRO A 6 -26.68 6.40 11.27
N ALA A 7 -25.75 5.50 10.98
CA ALA A 7 -24.36 5.62 11.41
C ALA A 7 -23.46 4.65 10.63
N ALA A 8 -23.41 4.78 9.31
CA ALA A 8 -22.15 4.54 8.61
C ALA A 8 -21.28 5.78 8.84
N GLN A 9 -20.87 5.98 10.10
CA GLN A 9 -19.83 6.93 10.41
C GLN A 9 -18.56 6.33 9.83
N ALA A 10 -18.11 6.91 8.71
CA ALA A 10 -16.76 6.71 8.22
C ALA A 10 -15.85 6.92 9.42
N HIS A 11 -15.23 5.83 9.90
CA HIS A 11 -14.16 5.92 10.88
C HIS A 11 -13.04 6.68 10.19
N GLN A 12 -13.09 7.98 10.39
CA GLN A 12 -12.05 8.93 10.08
C GLN A 12 -10.79 8.38 10.72
N THR A 13 -9.84 8.04 9.86
CA THR A 13 -8.50 7.64 10.24
C THR A 13 -7.84 8.80 10.97
N ASP A 14 -8.07 8.94 12.28
CA ASP A 14 -7.04 9.45 13.18
C ASP A 14 -5.96 8.37 13.27
N SER A 15 -5.32 8.13 12.12
CA SER A 15 -3.99 7.58 12.10
C SER A 15 -3.15 8.64 12.80
N LEU A 16 -2.55 8.28 13.93
CA LEU A 16 -1.42 8.99 14.50
C LEU A 16 -0.25 8.91 13.50
N SER A 17 -0.41 9.49 12.31
CA SER A 17 0.65 9.51 11.33
C SER A 17 1.72 10.44 11.89
N ALA A 18 2.90 9.90 12.13
CA ALA A 18 4.04 10.71 12.51
C ALA A 18 4.35 11.77 11.45
N LEU A 19 3.87 11.60 10.22
CA LEU A 19 3.95 12.54 9.12
C LEU A 19 2.57 13.19 8.94
N GLN A 20 2.38 14.37 9.53
CA GLN A 20 1.07 15.04 9.61
C GLN A 20 0.69 15.81 8.34
N ASP A 21 1.65 16.09 7.47
CA ASP A 21 1.45 16.86 6.24
C ASP A 21 1.24 15.99 5.00
N LEU A 22 1.25 14.66 5.16
CA LEU A 22 0.95 13.75 4.06
C LEU A 22 -0.47 13.94 3.56
N LYS A 23 -0.61 14.04 2.24
CA LYS A 23 -1.92 14.12 1.58
C LYS A 23 -2.46 12.70 1.41
N ILE A 24 -3.26 12.25 2.36
CA ILE A 24 -3.92 10.95 2.31
C ILE A 24 -5.41 11.17 2.05
N GLN A 25 -5.89 10.64 0.93
CA GLN A 25 -7.31 10.55 0.61
C GLN A 25 -7.60 9.13 0.15
N THR A 26 -8.85 8.69 0.33
CA THR A 26 -9.30 7.38 -0.18
C THR A 26 -10.29 7.57 -1.30
N LYS A 27 -10.20 6.73 -2.33
CA LYS A 27 -11.17 6.67 -3.43
C LYS A 27 -11.63 5.23 -3.69
N PRO A 28 -12.90 5.02 -4.07
CA PRO A 28 -13.34 3.72 -4.58
C PRO A 28 -12.55 3.34 -5.83
N LYS A 29 -12.11 2.09 -5.91
CA LYS A 29 -11.39 1.54 -7.07
C LYS A 29 -11.96 0.15 -7.37
N MET A 30 -12.35 -0.06 -8.62
CA MET A 30 -12.78 -1.38 -9.08
C MET A 30 -11.58 -2.31 -9.26
N SER A 31 -11.72 -3.59 -8.89
CA SER A 31 -10.68 -4.60 -9.13
C SER A 31 -10.37 -4.74 -10.64
N ILE A 32 -9.09 -4.66 -11.01
CA ILE A 32 -8.63 -4.95 -12.37
C ILE A 32 -8.44 -6.45 -12.59
N THR A 33 -8.68 -6.95 -13.80
CA THR A 33 -8.37 -8.34 -14.16
C THR A 33 -6.86 -8.52 -14.31
N THR A 34 -6.37 -9.72 -13.98
CA THR A 34 -4.95 -10.09 -13.84
C THR A 34 -4.06 -9.85 -15.07
N GLY A 35 -4.63 -9.57 -16.25
CA GLY A 35 -3.89 -9.38 -17.50
C GLY A 35 -3.43 -7.95 -17.82
N GLN A 36 -3.74 -6.95 -16.98
CA GLN A 36 -3.42 -5.54 -17.26
C GLN A 36 -2.39 -4.92 -16.29
N SER A 37 -1.85 -5.72 -15.37
CA SER A 37 -0.97 -5.22 -14.32
C SER A 37 0.50 -5.35 -14.69
N PRO A 38 1.32 -4.29 -14.58
CA PRO A 38 2.76 -4.37 -14.83
C PRO A 38 3.52 -5.20 -13.76
N TRP A 39 2.88 -5.47 -12.62
CA TRP A 39 3.45 -6.23 -11.51
C TRP A 39 3.22 -7.75 -11.63
N VAL A 40 2.56 -8.22 -12.69
CA VAL A 40 2.20 -9.64 -12.91
C VAL A 40 2.97 -10.19 -14.12
N GLY A 41 3.70 -11.29 -13.93
CA GLY A 41 4.46 -11.96 -15.00
C GLY A 41 5.59 -12.83 -14.45
N GLU A 42 6.35 -13.46 -15.35
CA GLU A 42 7.62 -14.09 -15.00
C GLU A 42 8.62 -13.02 -14.50
N PRO A 43 9.47 -13.32 -13.51
CA PRO A 43 10.52 -12.42 -13.08
C PRO A 43 11.38 -11.96 -14.27
N GLY A 44 11.71 -10.69 -14.31
CA GLY A 44 12.44 -10.10 -15.42
C GLY A 44 12.40 -8.58 -15.42
N GLY A 45 13.23 -7.97 -16.26
CA GLY A 45 13.51 -6.53 -16.24
C GLY A 45 12.27 -5.63 -16.08
N PRO A 46 11.20 -5.79 -16.89
CA PRO A 46 10.01 -4.93 -16.77
C PRO A 46 9.23 -5.13 -15.46
N THR A 47 9.03 -6.39 -15.03
CA THR A 47 8.28 -6.71 -13.81
C THR A 47 9.08 -6.32 -12.56
N ASP A 48 10.38 -6.61 -12.54
CA ASP A 48 11.27 -6.25 -11.43
C ASP A 48 11.39 -4.72 -11.32
N HIS A 49 11.44 -4.00 -12.43
CA HIS A 49 11.43 -2.54 -12.45
C HIS A 49 10.10 -1.98 -11.90
N ALA A 50 8.96 -2.54 -12.30
CA ALA A 50 7.67 -2.11 -11.77
C ALA A 50 7.56 -2.31 -10.25
N TRP A 51 8.10 -3.41 -9.73
CA TRP A 51 8.19 -3.66 -8.29
C TRP A 51 9.18 -2.71 -7.60
N HIS A 52 10.33 -2.44 -8.22
CA HIS A 52 11.31 -1.48 -7.72
C HIS A 52 10.71 -0.09 -7.56
N GLU A 53 10.02 0.43 -8.58
CA GLU A 53 9.35 1.74 -8.51
C GLU A 53 8.24 1.79 -7.44
N LEU A 54 7.51 0.69 -7.25
CA LEU A 54 6.43 0.62 -6.27
C LEU A 54 6.93 0.77 -4.83
N VAL A 55 8.10 0.20 -4.52
CA VAL A 55 8.64 0.14 -3.14
C VAL A 55 9.86 1.06 -2.91
N GLY A 56 10.37 1.70 -3.97
CA GLY A 56 11.62 2.47 -3.94
C GLY A 56 11.55 3.76 -3.13
N ASN A 57 10.36 4.35 -2.98
CA ASN A 57 10.18 5.65 -2.32
C ASN A 57 9.93 5.54 -0.80
N THR A 58 10.58 4.56 -0.16
CA THR A 58 10.42 4.27 1.29
C THR A 58 11.42 5.01 2.17
N SER A 59 12.54 5.50 1.62
CA SER A 59 13.50 6.35 2.33
C SER A 59 13.12 7.82 2.15
N ILE A 60 12.63 8.47 3.22
CA ILE A 60 12.22 9.87 3.20
C ILE A 60 12.94 10.69 4.27
N ARG A 61 13.08 11.99 4.02
CA ARG A 61 13.49 12.96 5.02
C ARG A 61 12.34 13.21 6.00
N VAL A 62 12.70 13.29 7.27
CA VAL A 62 11.81 13.63 8.37
C VAL A 62 12.44 14.70 9.25
N THR A 63 11.62 15.53 9.85
CA THR A 63 12.02 16.49 10.88
C THR A 63 12.30 15.78 12.21
N ASP A 64 13.03 16.43 13.11
CA ASP A 64 13.26 15.91 14.47
C ASP A 64 11.94 15.65 15.22
N GLU A 65 10.92 16.48 14.98
CA GLU A 65 9.60 16.30 15.57
C GLU A 65 8.91 15.03 15.03
N GLU A 66 8.92 14.81 13.72
CA GLU A 66 8.35 13.61 13.09
C GLU A 66 9.11 12.34 13.52
N LEU A 67 10.44 12.42 13.64
CA LEU A 67 11.28 11.32 14.11
C LEU A 67 10.99 10.96 15.58
N SER A 68 10.81 11.98 16.44
CA SER A 68 10.51 11.77 17.87
C SER A 68 9.20 11.02 18.11
N ARG A 69 8.26 11.10 17.17
CA ARG A 69 6.96 10.40 17.22
C ARG A 69 7.04 8.94 16.76
N ASN A 70 8.10 8.55 16.06
CA ASN A 70 8.19 7.28 15.32
C ASN A 70 9.51 6.52 15.53
N ALA A 71 10.19 6.73 16.66
CA ALA A 71 11.44 6.07 16.99
C ALA A 71 11.30 4.53 16.91
N SER A 72 11.70 3.97 15.77
CA SER A 72 11.81 2.55 15.50
C SER A 72 13.13 2.35 14.78
N ASP A 73 13.99 1.52 15.37
CA ASP A 73 15.27 1.17 14.79
C ASP A 73 15.08 0.09 13.71
N VAL A 74 15.94 0.15 12.69
CA VAL A 74 16.32 -0.89 11.71
C VAL A 74 15.79 -0.71 10.27
N CYS A 75 16.72 -0.91 9.34
CA CYS A 75 16.70 -0.60 7.91
C CYS A 75 16.91 -1.87 7.04
N ILE A 76 16.15 -1.96 5.95
CA ILE A 76 16.37 -2.61 4.63
C ILE A 76 16.54 -4.14 4.46
N ASP A 77 16.81 -4.97 5.48
CA ASP A 77 16.91 -6.45 5.25
C ASP A 77 15.55 -7.20 5.12
N HIS A 78 14.44 -6.47 5.14
CA HIS A 78 13.12 -7.04 5.49
C HIS A 78 11.98 -6.46 4.65
N CYS A 79 12.21 -6.04 3.40
CA CYS A 79 11.16 -5.46 2.52
C CYS A 79 9.90 -6.34 2.45
N ILE A 80 10.07 -7.64 2.27
CA ILE A 80 8.96 -8.60 2.26
C ILE A 80 8.25 -8.67 3.63
N GLU A 81 8.99 -8.50 4.72
CA GLU A 81 8.43 -8.52 6.07
C GLU A 81 7.63 -7.24 6.37
N TYR A 82 8.06 -6.06 5.90
CA TYR A 82 7.25 -4.84 5.94
C TYR A 82 5.97 -4.97 5.12
N LEU A 83 6.06 -5.52 3.91
CA LEU A 83 4.88 -5.81 3.09
C LEU A 83 3.94 -6.79 3.80
N ARG A 84 4.48 -7.85 4.42
CA ARG A 84 3.70 -8.81 5.21
C ARG A 84 2.99 -8.11 6.38
N GLN A 85 3.71 -7.30 7.16
CA GLN A 85 3.12 -6.56 8.28
C GLN A 85 2.04 -5.57 7.80
N ALA A 86 2.30 -4.81 6.73
CA ALA A 86 1.32 -3.90 6.15
C ALA A 86 0.04 -4.62 5.72
N VAL A 87 0.17 -5.76 5.03
CA VAL A 87 -0.96 -6.61 4.61
C VAL A 87 -1.71 -7.19 5.81
N MET A 88 -1.01 -7.60 6.88
CA MET A 88 -1.68 -8.15 8.06
C MET A 88 -2.35 -7.09 8.93
N CYS A 89 -1.79 -5.88 9.02
CA CYS A 89 -2.38 -4.76 9.74
C CYS A 89 -3.58 -4.16 9.01
N ASN A 90 -3.55 -4.17 7.67
CA ASN A 90 -4.59 -3.61 6.82
C ASN A 90 -4.96 -4.61 5.71
N PRO A 91 -5.60 -5.75 6.06
CA PRO A 91 -5.92 -6.77 5.08
C PRO A 91 -7.03 -6.31 4.15
N ASP A 92 -6.92 -6.70 2.89
CA ASP A 92 -8.02 -6.55 1.96
C ASP A 92 -9.11 -7.59 2.23
N THR A 93 -10.29 -7.13 2.63
CA THR A 93 -11.43 -7.99 2.96
C THR A 93 -12.34 -8.28 1.77
N SER A 94 -11.99 -7.76 0.59
CA SER A 94 -12.73 -7.97 -0.65
C SER A 94 -12.26 -9.27 -1.32
N LEU A 95 -12.72 -10.39 -0.77
CA LEU A 95 -12.28 -11.73 -1.14
C LEU A 95 -13.00 -12.26 -2.38
N THR A 96 -12.26 -12.91 -3.27
CA THR A 96 -12.85 -13.72 -4.36
C THR A 96 -13.44 -15.01 -3.77
N THR A 97 -14.70 -15.29 -4.09
CA THR A 97 -15.40 -16.48 -3.61
C THR A 97 -15.43 -17.59 -4.66
N LEU A 98 -15.87 -18.78 -4.24
CA LEU A 98 -16.07 -19.93 -5.10
C LEU A 98 -17.56 -20.12 -5.38
N VAL A 99 -17.90 -20.42 -6.64
CA VAL A 99 -19.27 -20.72 -7.08
C VAL A 99 -19.33 -22.07 -7.79
N TRP A 100 -20.44 -22.79 -7.58
CA TRP A 100 -20.74 -24.02 -8.28
C TRP A 100 -21.49 -23.71 -9.59
N THR A 101 -21.14 -24.39 -10.67
CA THR A 101 -21.83 -24.26 -11.97
C THR A 101 -22.08 -25.64 -12.55
N ASP A 102 -23.13 -25.79 -13.35
CA ASP A 102 -23.56 -27.10 -13.85
C ASP A 102 -22.57 -27.74 -14.83
N ASN A 103 -21.64 -26.96 -15.38
CA ASN A 103 -20.77 -27.36 -16.49
C ASN A 103 -19.43 -27.96 -16.05
N VAL A 104 -19.09 -27.89 -14.76
CA VAL A 104 -17.81 -28.42 -14.25
C VAL A 104 -17.98 -29.10 -12.89
N PRO A 105 -17.26 -30.21 -12.63
CA PRO A 105 -17.39 -30.99 -11.40
C PRO A 105 -16.73 -30.33 -10.17
N LYS A 106 -16.09 -29.17 -10.35
CA LYS A 106 -15.36 -28.44 -9.30
C LYS A 106 -15.88 -27.00 -9.26
N PRO A 107 -15.86 -26.34 -8.09
CA PRO A 107 -16.25 -24.94 -8.02
C PRO A 107 -15.25 -24.08 -8.79
N VAL A 108 -15.72 -22.97 -9.34
CA VAL A 108 -14.92 -21.98 -10.07
C VAL A 108 -14.86 -20.68 -9.30
N LEU A 109 -13.88 -19.82 -9.60
CA LEU A 109 -13.77 -18.49 -8.99
C LEU A 109 -14.90 -17.59 -9.47
N ASP A 110 -15.56 -16.87 -8.56
CA ASP A 110 -16.44 -15.76 -8.90
C ASP A 110 -15.61 -14.52 -9.20
N VAL A 111 -15.21 -14.37 -10.46
CA VAL A 111 -14.34 -13.29 -10.96
C VAL A 111 -15.09 -11.98 -11.22
N LYS A 112 -16.29 -11.81 -10.65
CA LYS A 112 -17.02 -10.54 -10.77
C LYS A 112 -16.17 -9.40 -10.21
N PRO A 113 -16.08 -8.27 -10.94
CA PRO A 113 -15.43 -7.09 -10.41
C PRO A 113 -16.07 -6.66 -9.11
N PHE A 114 -15.25 -6.24 -8.16
CA PHE A 114 -15.70 -5.74 -6.88
C PHE A 114 -14.95 -4.46 -6.54
N GLU A 115 -15.60 -3.61 -5.75
CA GLU A 115 -15.09 -2.30 -5.37
C GLU A 115 -14.28 -2.39 -4.08
N ARG A 116 -13.14 -1.70 -4.05
CA ARG A 116 -12.27 -1.55 -2.87
C ARG A 116 -12.16 -0.06 -2.54
N VAL A 117 -11.98 0.27 -1.27
CA VAL A 117 -11.59 1.63 -0.86
C VAL A 117 -10.08 1.68 -0.79
N CYS A 118 -9.45 2.38 -1.73
CA CYS A 118 -8.00 2.48 -1.82
C CYS A 118 -7.54 3.89 -1.45
N VAL A 119 -6.30 4.02 -0.96
CA VAL A 119 -5.62 5.33 -0.96
C VAL A 119 -5.53 5.83 -2.41
N ASP A 120 -5.76 7.12 -2.60
CA ASP A 120 -5.43 7.82 -3.83
C ASP A 120 -3.90 7.81 -3.98
N TRP A 121 -3.40 6.81 -4.69
CA TRP A 121 -1.97 6.55 -4.83
C TRP A 121 -1.25 7.73 -5.45
N GLU A 122 -1.82 8.35 -6.48
CA GLU A 122 -1.21 9.48 -7.17
C GLU A 122 -1.07 10.69 -6.23
N LEU A 123 -2.12 11.00 -5.47
CA LEU A 123 -2.09 12.09 -4.48
C LEU A 123 -1.10 11.81 -3.35
N PHE A 124 -1.08 10.57 -2.85
CA PHE A 124 -0.14 10.15 -1.82
C PHE A 124 1.31 10.31 -2.30
N MET A 125 1.63 9.80 -3.49
CA MET A 125 2.96 9.90 -4.06
C MET A 125 3.37 11.34 -4.33
N GLU A 126 2.45 12.22 -4.74
CA GLU A 126 2.71 13.66 -4.86
C GLU A 126 3.17 14.27 -3.52
N SER A 127 2.58 13.83 -2.40
CA SER A 127 2.96 14.32 -1.07
C SER A 127 4.29 13.78 -0.55
N VAL A 128 4.67 12.56 -0.93
CA VAL A 128 5.88 11.89 -0.43
C VAL A 128 7.10 12.21 -1.28
N THR A 129 6.96 12.28 -2.61
CA THR A 129 8.08 12.41 -3.56
C THR A 129 9.06 13.55 -3.23
N PRO A 130 8.63 14.76 -2.81
CA PRO A 130 9.55 15.85 -2.47
C PRO A 130 10.48 15.56 -1.28
N ARG A 131 10.14 14.56 -0.46
CA ARG A 131 10.91 14.16 0.73
C ARG A 131 11.77 12.93 0.50
N VAL A 132 11.65 12.24 -0.64
CA VAL A 132 12.41 11.01 -0.92
C VAL A 132 13.90 11.32 -0.96
N VAL A 133 14.71 10.47 -0.33
CA VAL A 133 16.17 10.52 -0.39
C VAL A 133 16.63 9.59 -1.52
N PRO A 134 17.30 10.11 -2.56
CA PRO A 134 17.84 9.28 -3.65
C PRO A 134 18.84 8.23 -3.15
N PHE A 135 18.90 7.08 -3.82
CA PHE A 135 19.80 5.98 -3.45
C PHE A 135 21.28 6.39 -3.43
N ASP A 136 21.73 7.16 -4.41
CA ASP A 136 23.12 7.65 -4.48
C ASP A 136 23.47 8.59 -3.32
N GLU A 137 22.52 9.41 -2.87
CA GLU A 137 22.69 10.18 -1.65
C GLU A 137 22.81 9.27 -0.43
N VAL A 138 21.90 8.29 -0.27
CA VAL A 138 21.94 7.33 0.84
C VAL A 138 23.29 6.61 0.91
N ASP A 139 23.78 6.11 -0.22
CA ASP A 139 25.07 5.42 -0.32
C ASP A 139 26.27 6.31 0.04
N SER A 140 26.13 7.63 -0.13
CA SER A 140 27.15 8.62 0.20
C SER A 140 27.15 9.04 1.68
N LEU A 141 26.12 8.68 2.45
CA LEU A 141 25.98 9.12 3.84
C LEU A 141 27.05 8.49 4.73
N VAL A 142 27.82 9.36 5.39
CA VAL A 142 28.80 8.97 6.41
C VAL A 142 28.25 9.39 7.77
N ASN A 143 28.32 8.49 8.75
CA ASN A 143 27.92 8.81 10.11
C ASN A 143 28.86 9.89 10.68
N PRO A 144 28.37 11.11 10.99
CA PRO A 144 29.22 12.20 11.48
C PRO A 144 29.74 11.98 12.90
N LYS A 145 29.30 10.91 13.59
CA LYS A 145 29.75 10.52 14.92
C LYS A 145 30.82 9.41 14.90
N LEU A 146 31.17 8.88 13.71
CA LEU A 146 32.24 7.90 13.51
C LEU A 146 33.48 8.55 12.89
#